data_AF-A0A1Z1MLR6-F1
#
_entry.id   AF-A0A1Z1MLR6-F1
#
_cell.length_a   1.000
_cell.length_b   1.000
_cell.length_c   1.000
_cell.angle_alpha   90.00
_cell.angle_beta   90.00
_cell.angle_gamma   90.00
#
_symmetry.space_group_name_H-M   'P 1'
#
loop_
_entity.id
_entity.type
_entity.pdbx_description
1 polymer ?
#
loop_
_entity_poly.entity_id
_entity_poly.type
_entity_poly.pdbx_seq_one_letter_code
_entity_poly.pdbx_strand_id
1 'polypeptide(L)' 'MTIQEQVKQLKKELVILRIDKITKQNSKHYKVKQIQNKISQILSINHNQNN' A
#
# COMPACT_ATOMS: atom_id res chain seq x y z
N MET A 1 -1.38 14.74 -8.00
CA MET A 1 -1.59 13.86 -6.83
C MET A 1 -0.32 13.83 -6.03
N THR A 2 -0.35 14.29 -4.78
CA THR A 2 0.85 14.36 -3.93
C THR A 2 1.31 12.97 -3.50
N ILE A 3 2.59 12.82 -3.14
CA ILE A 3 3.14 11.56 -2.60
C ILE A 3 2.31 11.08 -1.39
N GLN A 4 1.91 12.01 -0.51
CA GLN A 4 1.08 11.73 0.65
C GLN A 4 -0.30 11.20 0.26
N GLU A 5 -0.95 11.75 -0.76
CA GLU A 5 -2.23 11.26 -1.28
C GLU A 5 -2.13 9.85 -1.85
N GLN A 6 -1.06 9.56 -2.61
CA GLN A 6 -0.82 8.23 -3.17
C GLN A 6 -0.62 7.19 -2.06
N VAL A 7 0.21 7.50 -1.06
CA VAL A 7 0.41 6.62 0.11
C VAL A 7 -0.89 6.43 0.89
N LYS A 8 -1.70 7.48 1.06
CA LYS A 8 -3.01 7.40 1.73
C LYS A 8 -3.97 6.46 0.99
N GLN A 9 -4.01 6.52 -0.34
CA GLN A 9 -4.83 5.63 -1.14
C GLN A 9 -4.38 4.16 -1.05
N LEU A 10 -3.06 3.92 -1.17
CA LEU A 10 -2.50 2.56 -1.02
C LEU A 10 -2.76 1.98 0.37
N LYS A 11 -2.69 2.79 1.43
CA LYS A 11 -3.06 2.37 2.80
C LYS A 11 -4.54 1.99 2.92
N LYS A 12 -5.45 2.73 2.27
CA LYS A 12 -6.88 2.36 2.23
C LYS A 12 -7.10 1.02 1.54
N GLU A 13 -6.47 0.81 0.39
CA GLU A 13 -6.55 -0.47 -0.35
C GLU A 13 -6.01 -1.64 0.48
N LEU A 14 -4.92 -1.42 1.21
CA LEU A 14 -4.35 -2.41 2.12
C LEU A 14 -5.32 -2.80 3.26
N VAL A 15 -6.09 -1.85 3.79
CA VAL A 15 -7.10 -2.12 4.82
C VAL A 15 -8.22 -2.99 4.26
N ILE A 16 -8.72 -2.70 3.06
CA ILE A 16 -9.76 -3.51 2.40
C ILE A 16 -9.26 -4.95 2.21
N LEU A 17 -8.05 -5.14 1.68
CA LEU A 17 -7.49 -6.49 1.48
C LEU A 17 -7.28 -7.26 2.79
N ARG A 18 -7.02 -6.56 3.90
CA ARG A 18 -6.93 -7.18 5.22
C ARG A 18 -8.30 -7.63 5.73
N ILE A 19 -9.34 -6.82 5.50
CA ILE A 19 -10.72 -7.20 5.80
C ILE A 19 -11.11 -8.41 4.95
N ASP A 20 -10.86 -8.40 3.65
CA ASP A 20 -11.13 -9.52 2.74
C ASP A 20 -10.43 -10.82 3.18
N LYS A 21 -9.19 -10.70 3.68
CA LYS A 21 -8.45 -11.84 4.25
C LYS A 21 -9.16 -12.40 5.50
N ILE A 22 -9.64 -11.53 6.39
CA ILE A 22 -10.33 -11.93 7.62
C ILE A 22 -11.68 -12.56 7.30
N THR A 23 -12.43 -11.98 6.36
CA THR A 23 -13.73 -12.50 5.91
C THR A 23 -13.62 -13.75 5.03
N LYS A 24 -12.39 -14.22 4.75
CA LYS A 24 -12.06 -15.35 3.86
C LYS A 24 -12.62 -15.19 2.44
N GLN A 25 -12.98 -13.97 2.03
CA GLN A 25 -13.37 -13.68 0.66
C GLN A 25 -12.12 -13.54 -0.20
N ASN A 26 -11.87 -14.50 -1.09
CA ASN A 26 -10.86 -14.41 -2.17
C ASN A 26 -9.54 -13.73 -1.75
N SER A 27 -8.88 -14.27 -0.71
CA SER A 27 -7.68 -13.68 -0.11
C SER A 27 -6.51 -13.58 -1.11
N LYS A 28 -6.31 -12.39 -1.69
CA LYS A 28 -5.23 -12.09 -2.63
C LYS A 28 -3.97 -11.65 -1.88
N HIS A 29 -3.33 -12.58 -1.17
CA HIS A 29 -2.11 -12.31 -0.38
C HIS A 29 -0.99 -11.64 -1.20
N TYR A 30 -0.87 -11.97 -2.49
CA TYR A 30 0.11 -11.34 -3.40
C TYR A 30 -0.14 -9.83 -3.56
N LYS A 31 -1.41 -9.38 -3.57
CA LYS A 31 -1.75 -7.96 -3.68
C LYS A 31 -1.32 -7.18 -2.45
N VAL A 32 -1.47 -7.77 -1.27
CA VAL A 32 -0.98 -7.18 0.00
C VAL A 32 0.52 -6.91 -0.10
N LYS A 33 1.31 -7.90 -0.54
CA LYS A 33 2.76 -7.76 -0.72
C LYS A 33 3.12 -6.71 -1.78
N GLN A 34 2.40 -6.67 -2.90
CA GLN A 34 2.60 -5.67 -3.95
C GLN A 34 2.35 -4.24 -3.45
N ILE A 35 1.26 -4.01 -2.71
CA ILE A 35 0.94 -2.69 -2.17
C ILE A 35 1.97 -2.25 -1.13
N GLN A 36 2.40 -3.16 -0.25
CA GLN A 36 3.46 -2.88 0.73
C GLN A 36 4.78 -2.48 0.04
N ASN A 37 5.18 -3.21 -1.01
CA ASN A 37 6.38 -2.88 -1.78
C ASN A 37 6.26 -1.51 -2.46
N LYS A 38 5.10 -1.18 -3.05
CA LYS A 38 4.86 0.13 -3.66
C LYS A 38 4.95 1.27 -2.64
N ILE A 39 4.36 1.10 -1.45
CA ILE A 39 4.45 2.09 -0.37
C ILE A 39 5.92 2.30 0.02
N SER A 40 6.69 1.22 0.19
CA SER A 40 8.11 1.29 0.54
C SER A 40 8.91 2.07 -0.52
N GLN A 41 8.73 1.74 -1.81
CA GLN A 41 9.40 2.43 -2.92
C GLN A 41 9.09 3.93 -2.95
N ILE A 42 7.81 4.30 -2.82
CA ILE A 42 7.38 5.71 -2.83
C ILE A 42 8.02 6.47 -1.66
N LEU A 43 8.03 5.88 -0.46
CA LEU A 43 8.62 6.51 0.72
C LEU A 43 10.14 6.65 0.60
N SER A 44 10.83 5.64 0.05
CA SER A 44 12.28 5.70 -0.19
C SER A 44 12.65 6.77 -1.21
N ILE A 45 11.88 6.88 -2.31
CA ILE A 45 12.09 7.94 -3.32
C ILE A 45 11.88 9.31 -2.67
N ASN A 46 10.79 9.48 -1.92
CA ASN A 46 10.51 10.74 -1.23
C ASN A 46 11.62 11.10 -0.21
N HIS A 47 12.13 10.12 0.53
CA HIS A 47 13.23 10.35 1.47
C HIS A 47 14.51 10.79 0.74
N ASN A 48 14.86 10.12 -0.36
CA ASN A 48 16.05 10.45 -1.16
C ASN A 48 15.96 11.79 -1.90
N GLN A 49 14.74 12.27 -2.20
CA GLN A 49 14.52 13.57 -2.83
C GLN A 49 14.52 14.74 -1.83
N ASN A 50 14.32 14.45 -0.54
CA ASN A 50 14.30 15.45 0.53
C ASN A 50 15.63 15.52 1.32
N ASN A 51 16.62 14.69 0.95
CA ASN A 51 18.01 14.74 1.41
C ASN A 51 18.89 15.38 0.33
#